data_AF-A0A6J4MET2-F1
#
_entry.id   AF-A0A6J4MET2-F1
#
_cell.length_a   1.000
_cell.length_b   1.000
_cell.length_c   1.000
_cell.angle_alpha   90.00
_cell.angle_beta   90.00
_cell.angle_gamma   90.00
#
_symmetry.space_group_name_H-M   'P 1'
#
loop_
_entity.id
_entity.type
_entity.pdbx_description
1 polymer ?
#
loop_
_entity_poly.entity_id
_entity_poly.type
_entity_poly.pdbx_seq_one_letter_code
_entity_poly.pdbx_strand_id
1 'polypeptide(L)' 'GRDLLKVAEACGVEHPALVGPDSIEILENLSEGRLLDEVYGYRPDWGMLSADAAAELVRLMQASVEPEAPVEGPATVG' A
#
# COMPACT_ATOMS: atom_id res chain seq x y z
N GLY A 1 -9.80 -2.34 5.65
CA GLY A 1 -9.32 -3.52 4.88
C GLY A 1 -9.10 -3.15 3.43
N ARG A 2 -10.15 -3.15 2.63
CA ARG A 2 -10.11 -2.92 1.17
C ARG A 2 -9.46 -1.60 0.72
N ASP A 3 -9.73 -0.48 1.41
CA ASP A 3 -9.23 0.82 0.95
C ASP A 3 -7.70 0.94 1.06
N LEU A 4 -7.10 0.28 2.05
CA LEU A 4 -5.64 0.22 2.17
C LEU A 4 -5.01 -0.66 1.09
N LEU A 5 -5.70 -1.71 0.64
CA LEU A 5 -5.21 -2.56 -0.45
C LEU A 5 -5.13 -1.78 -1.77
N LYS A 6 -6.12 -0.92 -2.04
CA LYS A 6 -6.08 -0.01 -3.20
C LYS A 6 -4.92 0.98 -3.13
N VAL A 7 -4.59 1.46 -1.93
CA VAL A 7 -3.41 2.32 -1.73
C VAL A 7 -2.14 1.53 -2.03
N ALA A 8 -2.02 0.29 -1.53
CA ALA A 8 -0.90 -0.58 -1.82
C ALA A 8 -0.72 -0.80 -3.34
N GLU A 9 -1.80 -1.11 -4.05
CA GLU A 9 -1.83 -1.24 -5.52
C GLU A 9 -1.38 0.04 -6.22
N ALA A 10 -1.87 1.20 -5.79
CA ALA A 10 -1.49 2.50 -6.34
C ALA A 10 -0.01 2.84 -6.11
N CYS A 11 0.56 2.37 -5.00
CA CYS A 11 1.98 2.46 -4.69
C CYS A 11 2.82 1.34 -5.34
N GLY A 12 2.21 0.39 -6.06
CA GLY A 12 2.89 -0.72 -6.73
C GLY A 12 3.40 -1.80 -5.78
N VAL A 13 2.82 -1.94 -4.59
CA VAL A 13 3.21 -2.93 -3.58
C VAL A 13 2.06 -3.88 -3.24
N GLU A 14 2.39 -5.14 -2.96
CA GLU A 14 1.41 -6.22 -2.71
C GLU A 14 0.67 -6.09 -1.36
N HIS A 15 1.23 -5.33 -0.43
CA HIS A 15 0.67 -5.22 0.92
C HIS A 15 0.81 -3.79 1.48
N PRO A 16 -0.20 -3.25 2.18
CA PRO A 16 -0.14 -1.89 2.75
C PRO A 16 1.03 -1.65 3.71
N ALA A 17 1.48 -2.68 4.42
CA ALA A 17 2.65 -2.60 5.30
C ALA A 17 3.99 -2.44 4.56
N LEU A 18 4.00 -2.50 3.23
CA LEU A 18 5.16 -2.24 2.38
C LEU A 18 5.16 -0.82 1.80
N VAL A 19 4.13 -0.02 2.08
CA VAL A 19 4.10 1.40 1.70
C VAL A 19 5.06 2.16 2.60
N GLY A 20 6.12 2.70 2.01
CA GLY A 20 7.15 3.45 2.72
C GLY A 20 6.79 4.90 2.98
N PRO A 21 7.49 5.58 3.90
CA PRO A 21 7.29 7.00 4.18
C PRO A 21 7.64 7.90 2.99
N ASP A 22 8.49 7.43 2.07
CA ASP A 22 8.82 8.07 0.79
C ASP A 22 7.68 8.03 -0.23
N SER A 23 6.68 7.19 0.00
CA SER A 23 5.48 7.08 -0.84
C SER A 23 4.38 8.08 -0.44
N ILE A 24 4.61 8.89 0.60
CA ILE A 24 3.63 9.81 1.17
C ILE A 24 4.19 11.23 1.17
N GLU A 25 3.52 12.11 0.41
CA GLU A 25 3.77 13.54 0.42
C GLU A 25 2.68 14.27 1.23
N ILE A 26 3.10 15.10 2.17
CA ILE A 26 2.25 15.97 2.97
C ILE A 26 2.19 17.34 2.31
N LEU A 27 0.99 17.73 1.89
CA LEU A 27 0.74 19.05 1.30
C LEU A 27 0.34 20.03 2.41
N GLU A 28 1.16 21.04 2.67
CA GLU A 28 0.81 22.12 3.61
C GLU A 28 -0.09 23.16 2.96
N ASN A 29 0.09 23.39 1.66
CA ASN A 29 -0.79 24.19 0.82
C ASN A 29 -0.85 23.56 -0.59
N LEU A 30 -1.68 24.08 -1.50
CA LEU A 30 -1.83 23.52 -2.86
C LEU A 30 -0.61 23.74 -3.78
N SER A 31 0.46 24.35 -3.27
CA SER A 31 1.67 24.73 -4.02
C SER A 31 2.96 24.17 -3.41
N GLU A 32 2.91 23.61 -2.20
CA GLU A 32 4.08 23.15 -1.44
C GLU A 32 3.78 21.81 -0.76
N GLY A 33 4.64 20.83 -1.06
CA GLY A 33 4.61 19.49 -0.47
C GLY A 33 5.97 19.12 0.11
N ARG A 34 5.95 18.26 1.14
CA ARG A 34 7.14 17.65 1.74
C ARG A 34 6.88 16.18 2.02
N LEU A 35 7.91 15.35 1.94
CA LEU A 35 7.76 13.93 2.23
C LEU A 35 7.50 13.68 3.72
N LEU A 36 6.80 12.59 4.02
CA LEU A 36 6.42 12.23 5.39
C LEU A 36 7.64 12.10 6.31
N ASP A 37 8.74 11.56 5.79
CA ASP A 37 9.99 11.38 6.52
C ASP A 37 10.64 12.72 6.91
N GLU A 38 10.59 13.72 6.04
CA GLU A 38 11.08 15.07 6.30
C GLU A 38 10.23 15.78 7.36
N VAL A 39 8.91 15.66 7.27
CA VAL A 39 7.97 16.33 8.18
C VAL A 39 8.08 15.76 9.60
N TYR A 40 8.22 14.44 9.72
CA TYR A 40 8.22 13.76 11.02
C TYR A 40 9.62 13.31 11.50
N GLY A 41 10.67 13.56 10.72
CA GLY A 41 12.05 13.23 11.07
C GLY A 41 12.32 11.72 11.12
N TYR A 42 11.76 10.95 10.19
CA TYR A 42 12.07 9.52 10.09
C TYR A 42 13.55 9.35 9.75
N ARG A 43 14.20 8.42 10.46
CA ARG A 43 15.56 8.03 10.12
C ARG A 43 15.56 6.99 9.00
N PRO A 44 16.67 6.83 8.27
CA PRO A 44 16.86 5.68 7.39
C PRO A 44 16.53 4.39 8.14
N ASP A 45 15.83 3.49 7.45
CA ASP A 45 15.37 2.19 7.96
C ASP A 45 14.23 2.23 8.98
N TRP A 46 13.63 3.39 9.25
CA TRP A 46 12.37 3.48 9.98
C TRP A 46 11.17 3.30 9.05
N GLY A 47 10.09 2.70 9.57
CA GLY A 47 8.83 2.57 8.84
C GLY A 47 8.81 1.52 7.74
N MET A 48 9.91 0.77 7.54
CA MET A 48 9.99 -0.33 6.58
C MET A 48 10.29 -1.65 7.28
N LEU A 49 9.74 -2.73 6.73
CA LEU A 49 10.13 -4.09 7.09
C LEU A 49 11.56 -4.37 6.60
N SER A 50 12.27 -5.25 7.30
CA SER A 50 13.51 -5.82 6.74
C SER A 50 13.20 -6.58 5.45
N ALA A 51 14.18 -6.71 4.57
CA ALA A 51 14.02 -7.42 3.30
C ALA A 51 13.48 -8.86 3.49
N ASP A 52 13.99 -9.57 4.49
CA ASP A 52 13.55 -10.94 4.80
C ASP A 52 12.09 -10.98 5.29
N ALA A 53 11.69 -10.03 6.14
CA ALA A 53 10.31 -9.95 6.65
C ALA A 53 9.32 -9.52 5.55
N ALA A 54 9.74 -8.63 4.66
CA ALA A 54 8.93 -8.23 3.50
C ALA A 54 8.73 -9.41 2.54
N ALA A 55 9.77 -10.18 2.25
CA ALA A 55 9.69 -11.35 1.40
C ALA A 55 8.75 -12.43 1.98
N GLU A 56 8.85 -12.68 3.29
CA GLU A 56 7.95 -13.63 3.96
C GLU A 56 6.49 -13.15 3.98
N LEU A 57 6.27 -11.85 4.18
CA LEU A 57 4.92 -11.27 4.12
C LEU A 57 4.28 -11.46 2.74
N VAL A 58 5.01 -11.18 1.67
CA VAL A 58 4.52 -11.38 0.29
C VAL A 58 4.18 -12.86 0.06
N ARG A 59 5.04 -13.77 0.50
CA ARG A 59 4.79 -15.22 0.39
C ARG A 59 3.51 -15.64 1.13
N LEU A 60 3.29 -15.15 2.35
CA LEU A 60 2.09 -15.47 3.14
C LEU A 60 0.80 -14.94 2.49
N MET A 61 0.86 -13.74 1.92
CA MET A 61 -0.27 -13.14 1.19
C MET A 61 -0.64 -13.97 -0.05
N GLN A 62 0.35 -14.39 -0.84
CA GLN A 62 0.13 -15.23 -2.03
C GLN A 62 -0.47 -16.61 -1.68
N ALA A 63 -0.11 -17.17 -0.52
CA ALA A 63 -0.64 -18.45 -0.05
C ALA A 63 -2.09 -18.37 0.44
N SER A 64 -2.60 -17.16 0.74
CA SER A 64 -3.90 -16.94 1.38
C SER A 64 -4.99 -16.45 0.42
N VAL A 65 -4.68 -16.24 -0.87
CA VAL A 65 -5.66 -15.84 -1.88
C VAL A 65 -6.55 -17.06 -2.21
N GLU A 66 -7.69 -17.18 -1.55
CA GLU A 66 -8.80 -17.96 -2.10
C GLU A 66 -9.29 -17.22 -3.37
N PRO A 67 -9.57 -17.95 -4.47
CA PRO A 67 -10.02 -17.31 -5.70
C PRO A 67 -11.33 -16.56 -5.44
N GLU A 68 -11.31 -15.24 -5.66
CA GLU A 68 -12.51 -14.40 -5.59
C GLU A 68 -13.55 -14.99 -6.56
N ALA A 69 -14.69 -15.43 -6.03
CA ALA A 69 -15.80 -15.88 -6.84
C ALA A 69 -16.19 -14.76 -7.82
N PRO A 70 -16.45 -15.04 -9.10
CA PRO A 70 -16.75 -14.00 -10.07
C PRO A 70 -17.89 -13.13 -9.54
N VAL A 71 -17.62 -11.84 -9.34
CA VAL A 71 -18.67 -10.87 -9.06
C VAL A 71 -19.56 -10.80 -10.30
N GLU A 72 -20.77 -11.37 -10.24
CA GLU A 72 -21.77 -11.20 -11.29
C GLU A 72 -22.01 -9.70 -11.49
N GLY A 73 -21.61 -9.18 -12.66
CA GLY A 73 -21.89 -7.81 -13.06
C GLY A 73 -23.40 -7.56 -13.15
N PRO A 74 -23.85 -6.31 -13.00
CA PRO A 74 -25.29 -6.02 -13.00
C PRO A 74 -25.91 -6.48 -14.32
N ALA A 75 -26.98 -7.27 -14.20
CA ALA A 75 -27.78 -7.71 -15.34
C ALA A 75 -28.15 -6.51 -16.20
N THR A 76 -27.67 -6.49 -17.44
CA THR A 76 -28.10 -5.50 -18.43
C THR A 76 -29.57 -5.79 -18.71
N VAL A 77 -30.46 -4.95 -18.17
CA VAL A 77 -31.89 -4.96 -18.52
C VAL A 77 -32.02 -4.43 -19.94
N GLY A 78 -32.52 -5.29 -20.84
CA GLY A 78 -32.88 -4.95 -22.21
C GLY A 78 -34.24 -4.29 -22.34
#